data_AF-A0A5A7UPJ0-F1
#
_entry.id   AF-A0A5A7UPJ0-F1
#
_cell.length_a   1.000
_cell.length_b   1.000
_cell.length_c   1.000
_cell.angle_alpha   90.00
_cell.angle_beta   90.00
_cell.angle_gamma   90.00
#
_symmetry.space_group_name_H-M   'P 1'
#
loop_
_entity.id
_entity.type
_entity.pdbx_description
1 polymer ?
#
loop_
_entity_poly.entity_id
_entity_poly.type
_entity_poly.pdbx_seq_one_letter_code
_entity_poly.pdbx_strand_id
1 'polypeptide(L)' 'MDNPTKAQMWLTSIETIFRYMNCPEDQKVQCAVFFLEDRGTAWWETAERMPGGRRQQDNLGAVQGKLLC' A
#
# COMPACT_ATOMS: atom_id res chain seq x y z
N MET A 1 7.48 -19.79 -6.49
CA MET A 1 8.52 -18.96 -7.13
C MET A 1 7.88 -17.65 -7.52
N ASP A 2 8.30 -16.57 -6.87
CA ASP A 2 7.87 -15.22 -7.20
C ASP A 2 8.31 -14.88 -8.63
N ASN A 3 7.35 -14.42 -9.43
CA ASN A 3 7.64 -13.99 -10.79
C ASN A 3 8.37 -12.64 -10.70
N PRO A 4 9.62 -12.52 -11.18
CA PRO A 4 10.35 -11.25 -11.18
C PRO A 4 9.57 -10.11 -11.84
N THR A 5 8.72 -10.42 -12.82
CA THR A 5 7.81 -9.45 -13.45
C THR A 5 6.79 -8.87 -12.47
N LYS A 6 6.25 -9.67 -11.55
CA LYS A 6 5.27 -9.18 -10.55
C LYS A 6 5.93 -8.23 -9.55
N ALA A 7 7.15 -8.57 -9.10
CA ALA A 7 7.92 -7.70 -8.21
C ALA A 7 8.27 -6.37 -8.90
N GLN A 8 8.68 -6.41 -10.17
CA GLN A 8 8.93 -5.20 -10.97
C GLN A 8 7.67 -4.34 -11.13
N MET A 9 6.54 -4.94 -11.52
CA MET A 9 5.29 -4.21 -11.66
C MET A 9 4.83 -3.55 -10.36
N TRP A 10 5.02 -4.24 -9.23
CA TRP A 10 4.73 -3.69 -7.91
C TRP A 10 5.64 -2.50 -7.58
N LEU A 11 6.96 -2.63 -7.81
CA LEU A 11 7.92 -1.52 -7.62
C LEU A 11 7.56 -0.30 -8.49
N THR A 12 7.29 -0.50 -9.79
CA THR A 12 6.86 0.59 -10.69
C THR A 12 5.59 1.29 -10.21
N SER A 13 4.66 0.53 -9.63
CA SER A 13 3.42 1.09 -9.07
C SER A 13 3.72 1.98 -7.86
N ILE A 14 4.63 1.58 -6.99
CA ILE A 14 5.07 2.39 -5.84
C ILE A 14 5.80 3.66 -6.29
N GLU A 15 6.72 3.54 -7.24
CA GLU A 15 7.44 4.70 -7.80
C GLU A 15 6.48 5.72 -8.45
N THR A 16 5.42 5.24 -9.10
CA THR A 16 4.39 6.09 -9.68
C THR A 16 3.66 6.91 -8.61
N ILE A 17 3.38 6.29 -7.45
CA ILE A 17 2.74 6.97 -6.32
C ILE A 17 3.66 8.05 -5.74
N PHE A 18 4.95 7.75 -5.55
CA PHE A 18 5.91 8.76 -5.09
C PHE A 18 6.02 9.95 -6.05
N ARG A 19 5.99 9.68 -7.36
CA ARG A 19 5.99 10.74 -8.37
C ARG A 19 4.73 11.60 -8.30
N TYR A 20 3.56 10.96 -8.18
CA TYR A 20 2.28 11.67 -8.08
C TYR A 20 2.23 12.57 -6.84
N MET A 21 2.76 12.09 -5.72
CA MET A 21 2.84 12.83 -4.46
C MET A 21 3.99 13.85 -4.40
N ASN A 22 4.81 13.97 -5.46
CA ASN A 22 6.04 14.76 -5.47
C ASN A 22 6.97 14.46 -4.27
N CYS A 23 7.07 13.19 -3.88
CA CYS A 23 7.85 12.77 -2.72
C CYS A 23 9.36 12.97 -2.97
N PRO A 24 10.06 13.76 -2.13
CA PRO A 24 11.51 13.93 -2.18
C PRO A 24 12.24 12.60 -1.98
N GLU A 25 13.37 12.41 -2.65
CA GLU A 25 14.10 11.14 -2.64
C GLU A 25 14.55 10.70 -1.24
N ASP A 26 14.97 11.66 -0.41
CA ASP A 26 15.34 11.47 0.98
C ASP A 26 14.16 11.08 1.89
N GLN A 27 12.93 11.32 1.43
CA GLN A 27 11.70 11.03 2.17
C GLN A 27 10.97 9.78 1.68
N LYS A 28 11.31 9.26 0.48
CA LYS A 28 10.65 8.09 -0.14
C LYS A 28 10.55 6.89 0.80
N VAL A 29 11.61 6.59 1.55
CA VAL A 29 11.62 5.43 2.48
C VAL A 29 10.60 5.62 3.60
N GLN A 30 10.56 6.81 4.21
CA GLN A 30 9.61 7.10 5.28
C GLN A 30 8.18 7.13 4.76
N CYS A 31 7.95 7.71 3.57
CA CYS A 31 6.66 7.65 2.90
C CYS A 31 6.25 6.22 2.54
N ALA A 32 7.18 5.36 2.11
CA ALA A 32 6.91 3.95 1.83
C ALA A 32 6.43 3.22 3.08
N VAL A 33 7.15 3.37 4.18
CA VAL A 33 6.81 2.72 5.46
C VAL A 33 5.43 3.19 5.90
N PHE A 34 5.21 4.50 6.03
CA PHE A 34 3.93 5.03 6.50
C PHE A 34 2.74 4.64 5.61
N PHE A 35 2.89 4.77 4.29
CA PHE A 35 1.79 4.50 3.35
C PHE A 35 1.47 3.01 3.17
N LEU A 36 2.47 2.14 3.36
CA LEU A 36 2.30 0.70 3.22
C LEU A 36 2.00 0.01 4.54
N GLU A 37 2.35 0.61 5.68
CA GLU A 37 2.08 0.08 7.01
C GLU A 37 0.57 0.01 7.29
N ASP A 38 -0.19 1.07 6.98
CA ASP A 38 -1.65 1.09 7.16
C ASP A 38 -2.35 0.07 6.26
N ARG A 39 -1.95 0.00 4.97
CA ARG A 39 -2.51 -0.97 4.01
C ARG A 39 -2.09 -2.41 4.30
N GLY A 40 -0.87 -2.61 4.79
CA GLY A 40 -0.32 -3.92 5.16
C GLY A 40 -1.01 -4.47 6.42
N THR A 41 -1.24 -3.62 7.41
CA THR A 41 -1.94 -3.98 8.66
C THR A 41 -3.41 -4.30 8.38
N ALA A 42 -4.11 -3.44 7.65
CA ALA A 42 -5.51 -3.71 7.27
C ALA A 42 -5.67 -4.98 6.42
N TRP A 43 -4.72 -5.25 5.52
CA TRP A 43 -4.70 -6.49 4.74
C TRP A 43 -4.46 -7.72 5.62
N TRP A 44 -3.49 -7.66 6.55
CA TRP A 44 -3.15 -8.76 7.46
C TRP A 44 -4.30 -9.09 8.42
N GLU A 45 -4.89 -8.08 9.07
CA GLU A 45 -6.03 -8.25 9.97
C GLU A 45 -7.24 -8.85 9.26
N THR A 46 -7.50 -8.43 8.01
CA THR A 46 -8.59 -8.96 7.19
C THR A 46 -8.31 -10.40 6.75
N ALA A 47 -7.06 -10.72 6.42
CA ALA A 47 -6.64 -12.06 6.01
C ALA A 47 -6.70 -13.07 7.18
N GLU A 48 -6.31 -12.64 8.38
CA GLU A 48 -6.29 -13.47 9.58
C GLU A 48 -7.70 -13.75 10.13
N ARG A 49 -8.66 -12.85 9.86
CA ARG A 49 -10.04 -12.94 10.34
C ARG A 49 -10.99 -13.72 9.43
N MET A 50 -10.53 -14.27 8.29
CA MET A 50 -11.40 -14.97 7.32
C MET A 50 -10.93 -16.42 7.04
N PRO A 51 -11.59 -17.47 7.57
CA PRO A 51 -11.35 -18.83 7.12
C PRO A 51 -12.10 -19.04 5.79
N GLY A 52 -11.41 -18.82 4.66
CA GLY A 52 -11.95 -19.01 3.32
C GLY A 52 -12.23 -17.68 2.60
N GLY A 53 -11.29 -17.29 1.74
CA GLY A 53 -11.16 -15.94 1.22
C GLY A 53 -12.26 -15.38 0.31
N ARG A 54 -12.18 -14.04 0.23
CA ARG A 54 -12.92 -13.04 -0.57
C ARG A 54 -14.24 -12.55 0.01
N ARG A 55 -14.25 -11.26 0.35
CA ARG A 55 -15.13 -10.24 -0.23
C ARG A 55 -14.43 -8.88 -0.14
N GLN A 56 -14.03 -8.35 -1.30
CA GLN A 56 -13.79 -6.94 -1.50
C GLN A 56 -15.15 -6.25 -1.36
N GLN A 57 -15.34 -5.47 -0.31
CA GLN A 57 -16.38 -4.46 -0.26
C GLN A 57 -15.87 -3.23 0.51
N ASP A 58 -15.57 -2.23 -0.29
CA ASP A 58 -15.65 -0.78 -0.04
C ASP A 58 -15.82 -0.34 1.42
N ASN A 59 -14.77 0.31 1.92
CA ASN A 59 -14.92 1.40 2.86
C ASN A 59 -14.16 2.61 2.30
N LEU A 60 -14.92 3.57 1.77
CA LEU A 60 -14.53 4.96 1.54
C LEU A 60 -14.03 5.69 2.81
N GLY A 61 -13.65 4.98 3.88
CA GLY A 61 -13.19 5.50 5.16
C GLY A 61 -11.66 5.43 5.39
N ALA A 62 -10.92 4.57 4.69
CA ALA A 62 -9.44 4.57 4.78
C ALA A 62 -8.79 5.74 4.00
N VAL A 63 -9.61 6.53 3.30
CA VAL A 63 -9.19 7.80 2.68
C VAL A 63 -8.94 8.89 3.73
N GLN A 64 -9.20 8.62 5.01
CA GLN A 64 -8.82 9.45 6.15
C GLN A 64 -7.46 9.07 6.77
N GLY A 65 -6.57 8.42 5.99
CA GLY A 65 -5.12 8.63 6.09
C GLY A 65 -4.77 10.08 5.72
N LYS A 66 -5.13 10.96 6.64
CA LYS A 66 -5.28 12.39 6.53
C LYS A 66 -3.89 13.05 6.59
N LEU A 67 -3.55 13.72 5.50
CA LEU A 67 -3.27 15.17 5.51
C LEU A 67 -1.85 15.68 5.79
N LEU A 68 -0.81 14.86 5.90
CA LEU A 68 0.56 15.39 6.02
C LEU A 68 1.55 14.72 5.06
N CYS A 69 1.27 14.87 3.77
CA CYS A 69 2.18 15.51 2.80
C CYS A 69 1.33 16.46 1.96
#